data_AF-A0A098EKH5-F1
#
_entry.id   AF-A0A098EKH5-F1
#
_cell.length_a   1.000
_cell.length_b   1.000
_cell.length_c   1.000
_cell.angle_alpha   90.00
_cell.angle_beta   90.00
_cell.angle_gamma   90.00
#
_symmetry.space_group_name_H-M   'P 1'
#
loop_
_entity.id
_entity.type
_entity.pdbx_description
1 polymer ?
#
loop_
_entity_poly.entity_id
_entity_poly.type
_entity_poly.pdbx_seq_one_letter_code
_entity_poly.pdbx_strand_id
1 'polypeptide(L)'
;MKAVHFGAGNIGRGFIGALLYESDYETVFLDVNGAVVDALNERNSYEVTLMGSEQQTIRVGKVHGINTLSHPAEGAEAIAQTDLVTAAVGPKVLPMISSLIAEGLRARFKKNPEPLNIIACENMINASSLLKEHVYTHLSEEEREMADRLIAFPNAAVDRIVPDQTSDDVLAVAVEPYYEWVVEKPAIKGAVPAVEGITYVDDLSAFIERKLFTVNTGHTVPAYFGRYKGFQTIYDAMQDEEIEELLRGALGETGEVIIQEHGFDRAEHEAYIQKIIGRFQNPNISDHVTRVGRGPLRKLGKNDRLIRPASLYWQLTGKEPIHLATVIAAVLLYVNDEDPEAKQLQEMIAAEGFEKTLQKVAELEADNPLIPIILKRVDELRRK
;
A
#
# COMPACT_ATOMS: atom_id res chain seq x y z
N MET A 1 24.90 10.03 2.67
CA MET A 1 24.81 8.57 2.88
C MET A 1 24.53 7.89 1.55
N LYS A 2 24.64 6.56 1.44
CA LYS A 2 24.27 5.82 0.22
C LYS A 2 23.05 4.95 0.48
N ALA A 3 22.13 4.91 -0.47
CA ALA A 3 20.96 4.04 -0.45
C ALA A 3 20.90 3.22 -1.74
N VAL A 4 20.44 1.98 -1.62
CA VAL A 4 20.00 1.16 -2.75
C VAL A 4 18.49 1.08 -2.70
N HIS A 5 17.83 1.32 -3.84
CA HIS A 5 16.39 1.19 -3.98
C HIS A 5 16.05 0.20 -5.10
N PHE A 6 15.40 -0.91 -4.76
CA PHE A 6 14.86 -1.84 -5.74
C PHE A 6 13.51 -1.34 -6.26
N GLY A 7 13.38 -1.24 -7.58
CA GLY A 7 12.17 -0.79 -8.26
C GLY A 7 12.19 0.70 -8.58
N ALA A 8 12.63 1.04 -9.79
CA ALA A 8 12.64 2.40 -10.31
C ALA A 8 11.29 2.84 -10.89
N GLY A 9 10.17 2.24 -10.47
CA GLY A 9 8.81 2.61 -10.88
C GLY A 9 8.31 3.89 -10.22
N ASN A 10 7.02 4.19 -10.39
CA ASN A 10 6.43 5.44 -9.89
C ASN A 10 6.49 5.58 -8.36
N ILE A 11 6.30 4.50 -7.60
CA ILE A 11 6.46 4.53 -6.13
C ILE A 11 7.93 4.72 -5.74
N GLY A 12 8.84 4.03 -6.41
CA GLY A 12 10.27 4.17 -6.13
C GLY A 12 10.78 5.57 -6.38
N ARG A 13 10.41 6.19 -7.52
CA ARG A 13 10.84 7.56 -7.86
C ARG A 13 10.03 8.63 -7.13
N GLY A 14 8.71 8.51 -7.15
CA GLY A 14 7.79 9.53 -6.65
C GLY A 14 7.55 9.50 -5.14
N PHE A 15 8.08 8.50 -4.42
CA PHE A 15 7.92 8.42 -2.96
C PHE A 15 9.23 8.09 -2.27
N ILE A 16 9.69 6.84 -2.35
CA ILE A 16 10.80 6.36 -1.50
C ILE A 16 12.11 7.06 -1.88
N GLY A 17 12.47 7.06 -3.16
CA GLY A 17 13.65 7.74 -3.67
C GLY A 17 13.64 9.25 -3.50
N ALA A 18 12.46 9.88 -3.60
CA ALA A 18 12.31 11.31 -3.32
C ALA A 18 12.64 11.65 -1.86
N LEU A 19 12.11 10.88 -0.89
CA LEU A 19 12.43 11.08 0.53
C LEU A 19 13.89 10.77 0.86
N LEU A 20 14.48 9.76 0.22
CA LEU A 20 15.90 9.47 0.35
C LEU A 20 16.75 10.68 -0.11
N TYR A 21 16.38 11.31 -1.22
CA TYR A 21 17.06 12.51 -1.69
C TYR A 21 16.89 13.71 -0.76
N GLU A 22 15.68 13.96 -0.26
CA GLU A 22 15.42 15.00 0.76
C GLU A 22 16.27 14.78 2.02
N SER A 23 16.61 13.52 2.30
CA SER A 23 17.46 13.08 3.42
C SER A 23 18.96 13.00 3.08
N ASP A 24 19.40 13.61 1.98
CA ASP A 24 20.79 13.65 1.51
C ASP A 24 21.45 12.28 1.26
N TYR A 25 20.64 11.29 0.83
CA TYR A 25 21.15 10.04 0.27
C TYR A 25 21.48 10.19 -1.22
N GLU A 26 22.63 9.64 -1.60
CA GLU A 26 22.87 9.23 -2.99
C GLU A 26 22.15 7.89 -3.22
N THR A 27 21.30 7.81 -4.23
CA THR A 27 20.43 6.63 -4.44
C THR A 27 20.80 5.86 -5.70
N VAL A 28 21.08 4.57 -5.53
CA VAL A 28 21.26 3.59 -6.61
C VAL A 28 19.94 2.88 -6.84
N PHE A 29 19.30 3.11 -7.98
CA PHE A 29 18.11 2.37 -8.38
C PHE A 29 18.50 1.05 -9.03
N LEU A 30 17.93 -0.06 -8.53
CA LEU A 30 18.07 -1.39 -9.12
C LEU A 30 16.76 -1.77 -9.80
N ASP A 31 16.78 -1.93 -11.12
CA ASP A 31 15.59 -2.30 -11.90
C ASP A 31 15.98 -3.17 -13.11
N VAL A 32 15.00 -3.75 -13.78
CA VAL A 32 15.18 -4.51 -15.02
C VAL A 32 14.77 -3.71 -16.26
N ASN A 33 14.03 -2.61 -16.07
CA ASN A 33 13.60 -1.72 -17.14
C ASN A 33 14.78 -0.86 -17.65
N GLY A 34 15.38 -1.31 -18.76
CA GLY A 34 16.52 -0.63 -19.39
C GLY A 34 16.26 0.85 -19.71
N ALA A 35 15.08 1.19 -20.25
CA ALA A 35 14.77 2.57 -20.63
C ALA A 35 14.76 3.53 -19.42
N VAL A 36 14.25 3.07 -18.27
CA VAL A 36 14.28 3.85 -17.03
C VAL A 36 15.72 3.98 -16.50
N VAL A 37 16.47 2.87 -16.47
CA VAL A 37 17.86 2.83 -16.00
C VAL A 37 18.76 3.76 -16.84
N ASP A 38 18.65 3.67 -18.17
CA ASP A 38 19.44 4.48 -19.09
C ASP A 38 19.13 5.96 -18.91
N ALA A 39 17.85 6.33 -18.78
CA ALA A 39 17.45 7.71 -18.52
C ALA A 39 17.95 8.24 -17.17
N LEU A 40 17.92 7.42 -16.11
CA LEU A 40 18.48 7.78 -14.80
C LEU A 40 19.98 8.09 -14.91
N ASN A 41 20.73 7.26 -15.63
CA ASN A 41 22.17 7.41 -15.81
C ASN A 41 22.54 8.59 -16.71
N GLU A 42 21.74 8.88 -17.74
CA GLU A 42 21.95 10.04 -18.61
C GLU A 42 21.77 11.35 -17.84
N ARG A 43 20.72 11.44 -17.01
CA ARG A 43 20.30 12.72 -16.42
C ARG A 43 20.76 12.92 -14.98
N ASN A 44 21.10 11.84 -14.27
CA ASN A 44 21.44 11.80 -12.85
C ASN A 44 20.42 12.54 -11.94
N SER A 45 19.21 12.73 -12.45
CA SER A 45 18.11 13.47 -11.82
C SER A 45 16.79 13.23 -12.56
N TYR A 46 15.68 13.46 -11.87
CA TYR A 46 14.32 13.44 -12.42
C TYR A 46 13.42 14.41 -11.66
N GLU A 47 12.19 14.61 -12.15
CA GLU A 47 11.20 15.50 -11.56
C GLU A 47 10.02 14.74 -10.98
N VAL A 48 9.60 15.16 -9.78
CA VAL A 48 8.40 14.67 -9.09
C VAL A 48 7.41 15.83 -9.01
N THR A 49 6.24 15.65 -9.62
CA THR A 49 5.16 16.65 -9.57
C THR A 49 4.20 16.31 -8.43
N LEU A 50 4.09 17.22 -7.46
CA LEU A 50 3.12 17.16 -6.38
C LEU A 50 1.79 17.76 -6.84
N MET A 51 0.80 16.89 -6.97
CA MET A 51 -0.54 17.21 -7.46
C MET A 51 -1.44 17.69 -6.31
N GLY A 52 -1.08 18.81 -5.67
CA GLY A 52 -1.87 19.43 -4.59
C GLY A 52 -2.94 20.41 -5.10
N SER A 53 -3.41 21.30 -4.22
CA SER A 53 -4.20 22.48 -4.63
C SER A 53 -3.39 23.42 -5.51
N GLU A 54 -2.09 23.49 -5.26
CA GLU A 54 -1.09 24.09 -6.14
C GLU A 54 -0.16 22.97 -6.61
N GLN A 55 0.16 22.98 -7.91
CA GLN A 55 1.15 22.05 -8.46
C GLN A 55 2.55 22.54 -8.11
N GLN A 56 3.36 21.65 -7.55
CA GLN A 56 4.77 21.91 -7.23
C GLN A 56 5.63 20.82 -7.84
N THR A 57 6.79 21.17 -8.37
CA THR A 57 7.73 20.20 -8.93
C THR A 57 9.00 20.18 -8.09
N ILE A 58 9.36 18.99 -7.61
CA ILE A 58 10.59 18.72 -6.88
C ILE A 58 11.57 18.06 -7.84
N ARG A 59 12.78 18.62 -7.94
CA ARG A 59 13.87 17.99 -8.68
C ARG A 59 14.63 17.05 -7.74
N VAL A 60 14.59 15.75 -8.03
CA VAL A 60 15.36 14.73 -7.32
C VAL A 60 16.67 14.50 -8.06
N GLY A 61 17.80 14.58 -7.36
CA GLY A 61 19.15 14.41 -7.92
C GLY A 61 20.00 13.38 -7.17
N LYS A 62 21.29 13.26 -7.52
CA LYS A 62 22.22 12.28 -6.92
C LYS A 62 21.70 10.83 -7.08
N VAL A 63 21.15 10.53 -8.24
CA VAL A 63 20.60 9.21 -8.57
C VAL A 63 21.34 8.60 -9.74
N HIS A 64 21.48 7.28 -9.72
CA HIS A 64 21.90 6.48 -10.87
C HIS A 64 21.15 5.14 -10.86
N GLY A 65 21.14 4.45 -11.99
CA GLY A 65 20.46 3.18 -12.18
C GLY A 65 21.41 2.05 -12.56
N ILE A 66 21.14 0.83 -12.09
CA ILE A 66 21.81 -0.40 -12.52
C ILE A 66 20.74 -1.35 -13.02
N ASN A 67 20.93 -1.86 -14.25
CA ASN A 67 20.08 -2.91 -14.78
C ASN A 67 20.53 -4.26 -14.22
N THR A 68 19.73 -4.86 -13.33
CA THR A 68 20.12 -6.06 -12.59
C THR A 68 20.12 -7.34 -13.43
N LEU A 69 19.50 -7.32 -14.62
CA LEU A 69 19.58 -8.46 -15.55
C LEU A 69 20.94 -8.50 -16.28
N SER A 70 21.46 -7.34 -16.67
CA SER A 70 22.73 -7.25 -17.41
C SER A 70 23.96 -7.03 -16.52
N HIS A 71 23.79 -6.40 -15.35
CA HIS A 71 24.88 -6.04 -14.43
C HIS A 71 24.61 -6.50 -12.99
N PRO A 72 24.28 -7.78 -12.73
CA PRO A 72 23.97 -8.26 -11.38
C PRO A 72 25.15 -8.08 -10.40
N ALA A 73 26.39 -8.28 -10.85
CA ALA A 73 27.58 -8.10 -10.01
C ALA A 73 27.75 -6.65 -9.51
N GLU A 74 27.38 -5.68 -10.34
CA GLU A 74 27.40 -4.25 -9.97
C GLU A 74 26.31 -3.94 -8.94
N GLY A 75 25.12 -4.51 -9.12
CA GLY A 75 24.03 -4.42 -8.13
C GLY A 75 24.40 -5.01 -6.77
N ALA A 76 25.05 -6.19 -6.75
CA ALA A 76 25.54 -6.81 -5.53
C ALA A 76 26.60 -5.95 -4.83
N GLU A 77 27.51 -5.33 -5.59
CA GLU A 77 28.52 -4.42 -5.03
C GLU A 77 27.89 -3.15 -4.45
N ALA A 78 26.87 -2.58 -5.11
CA ALA A 78 26.13 -1.44 -4.58
C ALA A 78 25.48 -1.76 -3.22
N ILE A 79 24.85 -2.93 -3.10
CA ILE A 79 24.28 -3.43 -1.83
C ILE A 79 25.37 -3.61 -0.77
N ALA A 80 26.56 -4.07 -1.15
CA ALA A 80 27.64 -4.28 -0.20
C ALA A 80 28.13 -2.98 0.46
N GLN A 81 28.03 -1.86 -0.24
CA GLN A 81 28.58 -0.56 0.17
C GLN A 81 27.57 0.43 0.73
N THR A 82 26.26 0.14 0.63
CA THR A 82 25.20 1.07 1.02
C THR A 82 24.97 1.15 2.54
N ASP A 83 24.30 2.20 2.98
CA ASP A 83 23.88 2.41 4.38
C ASP A 83 22.43 1.95 4.61
N LEU A 84 21.64 1.88 3.53
CA LEU A 84 20.23 1.49 3.55
C LEU A 84 19.86 0.76 2.25
N VAL A 85 19.03 -0.27 2.35
CA VAL A 85 18.36 -0.89 1.20
C VAL A 85 16.85 -0.73 1.37
N THR A 86 16.17 -0.32 0.30
CA THR A 86 14.70 -0.24 0.25
C THR A 86 14.18 -0.94 -1.01
N ALA A 87 12.92 -1.34 -1.02
CA ALA A 87 12.29 -1.97 -2.18
C ALA A 87 10.84 -1.52 -2.38
N ALA A 88 10.43 -1.22 -3.61
CA ALA A 88 9.06 -1.02 -4.03
C ALA A 88 8.86 -1.66 -5.41
N VAL A 89 8.83 -3.00 -5.44
CA VAL A 89 8.82 -3.84 -6.64
C VAL A 89 7.51 -4.63 -6.83
N GLY A 90 6.67 -4.66 -5.80
CA GLY A 90 5.47 -5.48 -5.74
C GLY A 90 5.72 -6.83 -5.04
N PRO A 91 4.75 -7.35 -4.25
CA PRO A 91 4.92 -8.59 -3.48
C PRO A 91 5.40 -9.80 -4.27
N LYS A 92 4.97 -9.93 -5.53
CA LYS A 92 5.35 -11.05 -6.41
C LYS A 92 6.81 -11.00 -6.88
N VAL A 93 7.44 -9.82 -6.79
CA VAL A 93 8.82 -9.57 -7.24
C VAL A 93 9.82 -9.65 -6.08
N LEU A 94 9.37 -9.54 -4.81
CA LEU A 94 10.23 -9.72 -3.64
C LEU A 94 11.09 -11.01 -3.67
N PRO A 95 10.55 -12.19 -4.04
CA PRO A 95 11.35 -13.41 -4.15
C PRO A 95 12.36 -13.37 -5.32
N MET A 96 12.16 -12.50 -6.31
CA MET A 96 13.05 -12.39 -7.46
C MET A 96 14.30 -11.57 -7.15
N ILE A 97 14.21 -10.61 -6.22
CA ILE A 97 15.35 -9.77 -5.82
C ILE A 97 16.17 -10.38 -4.68
N SER A 98 15.68 -11.44 -4.02
CA SER A 98 16.30 -12.00 -2.82
C SER A 98 17.68 -12.61 -3.04
N SER A 99 17.92 -13.22 -4.21
CA SER A 99 19.23 -13.80 -4.55
C SER A 99 20.30 -12.72 -4.69
N LEU A 100 19.97 -11.61 -5.35
CA LEU A 100 20.88 -10.48 -5.53
C LEU A 100 21.20 -9.80 -4.18
N ILE A 101 20.21 -9.67 -3.30
CA ILE A 101 20.43 -9.19 -1.93
C ILE A 101 21.38 -10.13 -1.19
N ALA A 102 21.17 -11.45 -1.25
CA ALA A 102 22.06 -12.42 -0.60
C ALA A 102 23.50 -12.36 -1.13
N GLU A 103 23.69 -12.16 -2.44
CA GLU A 103 25.02 -11.94 -3.03
C GLU A 103 25.66 -10.65 -2.52
N GLY A 104 24.91 -9.55 -2.45
CA GLY A 104 25.38 -8.28 -1.89
C GLY A 104 25.75 -8.40 -0.40
N LEU A 105 24.96 -9.13 0.39
CA LEU A 105 25.25 -9.42 1.80
C LEU A 105 26.53 -10.24 1.96
N ARG A 106 26.73 -11.26 1.12
CA ARG A 106 27.95 -12.08 1.11
C ARG A 106 29.20 -11.25 0.82
N ALA A 107 29.10 -10.30 -0.10
CA ALA A 107 30.17 -9.33 -0.36
C ALA A 107 30.35 -8.37 0.83
N ARG A 108 29.24 -7.87 1.40
CA ARG A 108 29.24 -6.98 2.56
C ARG A 108 29.95 -7.58 3.77
N PHE A 109 29.63 -8.81 4.14
CA PHE A 109 30.22 -9.48 5.30
C PHE A 109 31.75 -9.55 5.27
N LYS A 110 32.35 -9.49 4.08
CA LYS A 110 33.81 -9.50 3.88
C LYS A 110 34.41 -8.10 3.84
N LYS A 111 33.66 -7.09 3.38
CA LYS A 111 34.18 -5.75 3.05
C LYS A 111 33.75 -4.66 4.04
N ASN A 112 32.55 -4.77 4.58
CA ASN A 112 31.89 -3.76 5.40
C ASN A 112 30.95 -4.43 6.43
N PRO A 113 31.47 -4.94 7.56
CA PRO A 113 30.68 -5.65 8.56
C PRO A 113 29.85 -4.70 9.46
N GLU A 114 29.46 -3.53 8.96
CA GLU A 114 28.56 -2.61 9.66
C GLU A 114 27.08 -3.03 9.50
N PRO A 115 26.22 -2.73 10.49
CA PRO A 115 24.79 -3.00 10.39
C PRO A 115 24.15 -2.45 9.12
N LEU A 116 23.16 -3.16 8.58
CA LEU A 116 22.39 -2.74 7.41
C LEU A 116 20.90 -3.00 7.65
N ASN A 117 20.08 -2.01 7.36
CA ASN A 117 18.63 -2.13 7.40
C ASN A 117 18.09 -2.30 5.96
N ILE A 118 17.21 -3.28 5.76
CA ILE A 118 16.58 -3.61 4.48
C ILE A 118 15.06 -3.49 4.65
N ILE A 119 14.44 -2.50 4.00
CA ILE A 119 13.04 -2.13 4.21
C ILE A 119 12.21 -2.34 2.94
N ALA A 120 11.34 -3.34 2.92
CA ALA A 120 10.39 -3.54 1.83
C ALA A 120 9.19 -2.61 2.02
N CYS A 121 9.09 -1.61 1.14
CA CYS A 121 8.07 -0.55 1.11
C CYS A 121 6.92 -0.96 0.19
N GLU A 122 6.23 -2.04 0.55
CA GLU A 122 5.19 -2.66 -0.28
C GLU A 122 3.79 -2.41 0.28
N ASN A 123 2.77 -2.48 -0.59
CA ASN A 123 1.37 -2.52 -0.16
C ASN A 123 0.99 -3.93 0.34
N MET A 124 1.73 -4.44 1.33
CA MET A 124 1.57 -5.76 1.91
C MET A 124 2.06 -5.77 3.36
N ILE A 125 1.31 -6.44 4.23
CA ILE A 125 1.68 -6.66 5.63
C ILE A 125 2.90 -7.58 5.67
N ASN A 126 3.88 -7.26 6.54
CA ASN A 126 5.08 -8.08 6.77
C ASN A 126 5.97 -8.28 5.53
N ALA A 127 6.03 -7.28 4.63
CA ALA A 127 6.82 -7.37 3.41
C ALA A 127 8.32 -7.58 3.64
N SER A 128 8.90 -6.92 4.64
CA SER A 128 10.32 -7.09 4.97
C SER A 128 10.59 -8.46 5.58
N SER A 129 9.66 -8.99 6.39
CA SER A 129 9.74 -10.37 6.89
C SER A 129 9.71 -11.40 5.75
N LEU A 130 8.79 -11.25 4.78
CA LEU A 130 8.74 -12.13 3.62
C LEU A 130 10.04 -12.06 2.80
N LEU A 131 10.55 -10.84 2.58
CA LEU A 131 11.82 -10.66 1.89
C LEU A 131 12.98 -11.34 2.65
N LYS A 132 13.03 -11.22 3.97
CA LYS A 132 14.01 -11.90 4.83
C LYS A 132 13.97 -13.41 4.61
N GLU A 133 12.78 -14.02 4.65
CA GLU A 133 12.61 -15.46 4.45
C GLU A 133 13.23 -15.90 3.12
N HIS A 134 12.93 -15.21 2.02
CA HIS A 134 13.50 -15.52 0.72
C HIS A 134 15.02 -15.29 0.67
N VAL A 135 15.53 -14.19 1.23
CA VAL A 135 16.98 -13.91 1.27
C VAL A 135 17.72 -15.01 2.02
N TYR A 136 17.18 -15.48 3.15
CA TYR A 136 17.82 -16.50 3.99
C TYR A 136 17.88 -17.89 3.30
N THR A 137 17.05 -18.15 2.28
CA THR A 137 17.17 -19.38 1.47
C THR A 137 18.43 -19.44 0.61
N HIS A 138 19.07 -18.29 0.36
CA HIS A 138 20.28 -18.17 -0.48
C HIS A 138 21.59 -18.02 0.32
N LEU A 139 21.51 -18.08 1.66
CA LEU A 139 22.64 -17.93 2.57
C LEU A 139 23.07 -19.29 3.16
N SER A 140 24.37 -19.50 3.31
CA SER A 140 24.90 -20.62 4.10
C SER A 140 24.53 -20.47 5.58
N GLU A 141 24.77 -21.50 6.39
CA GLU A 141 24.56 -21.43 7.83
C GLU A 141 25.42 -20.33 8.48
N GLU A 142 26.72 -20.25 8.14
CA GLU A 142 27.59 -19.20 8.68
C GLU A 142 27.17 -17.80 8.22
N GLU A 143 26.67 -17.67 6.99
CA GLU A 143 26.16 -16.40 6.46
C GLU A 143 24.86 -15.97 7.15
N ARG A 144 23.99 -16.91 7.54
CA ARG A 144 22.80 -16.61 8.34
C ARG A 144 23.15 -16.12 9.74
N GLU A 145 24.15 -16.72 10.39
CA GLU A 145 24.63 -16.24 11.71
C GLU A 145 25.23 -14.82 11.62
N MET A 146 25.90 -14.49 10.52
CA MET A 146 26.35 -13.13 10.23
C MET A 146 25.16 -12.19 10.00
N ALA A 147 24.18 -12.61 9.19
CA ALA A 147 22.97 -11.84 8.91
C ALA A 147 22.16 -11.55 10.20
N ASP A 148 22.00 -12.55 11.06
CA ASP A 148 21.28 -12.43 12.33
C ASP A 148 21.95 -11.47 13.30
N ARG A 149 23.24 -11.16 13.13
CA ARG A 149 23.93 -10.11 13.90
C ARG A 149 23.90 -8.74 13.25
N LEU A 150 24.02 -8.65 11.92
CA LEU A 150 24.28 -7.38 11.23
C LEU A 150 23.09 -6.84 10.44
N ILE A 151 22.19 -7.69 9.96
CA ILE A 151 21.18 -7.31 8.97
C ILE A 151 19.79 -7.28 9.59
N ALA A 152 19.09 -6.18 9.42
CA ALA A 152 17.74 -5.96 9.92
C ALA A 152 16.75 -5.87 8.75
N PHE A 153 15.55 -6.39 8.97
CA PHE A 153 14.44 -6.36 8.02
C PHE A 153 13.20 -5.75 8.70
N PRO A 154 13.23 -4.46 9.10
CA PRO A 154 12.09 -3.85 9.77
C PRO A 154 10.91 -3.75 8.80
N ASN A 155 9.72 -4.14 9.24
CA ASN A 155 8.52 -3.99 8.44
C ASN A 155 8.12 -2.53 8.33
N ALA A 156 7.41 -2.19 7.25
CA ALA A 156 6.94 -0.85 7.00
C ALA A 156 5.47 -0.84 6.57
N ALA A 157 4.78 0.24 6.90
CA ALA A 157 3.51 0.63 6.31
C ALA A 157 3.73 1.89 5.49
N VAL A 158 3.38 1.84 4.21
CA VAL A 158 3.57 2.95 3.26
C VAL A 158 2.23 3.35 2.65
N ASP A 159 2.00 4.65 2.54
CA ASP A 159 0.80 5.21 1.93
C ASP A 159 1.11 6.47 1.15
N ARG A 160 0.89 6.41 -0.17
CA ARG A 160 0.89 7.55 -1.09
C ARG A 160 0.08 7.16 -2.31
N ILE A 161 -0.88 7.99 -2.69
CA ILE A 161 -1.63 7.84 -3.93
C ILE A 161 -0.75 8.32 -5.06
N VAL A 162 -0.51 7.38 -5.98
CA VAL A 162 0.16 7.62 -7.24
C VAL A 162 -0.83 7.20 -8.33
N PRO A 163 -1.45 8.15 -9.04
CA PRO A 163 -2.43 7.82 -10.07
C PRO A 163 -1.74 7.10 -11.24
N ASP A 164 -2.54 6.36 -12.01
CA ASP A 164 -2.08 5.90 -13.33
C ASP A 164 -1.80 7.14 -14.17
N GLN A 165 -0.64 7.14 -14.80
CA GLN A 165 -0.13 8.29 -15.52
C GLN A 165 0.63 7.85 -16.74
N THR A 166 0.45 8.60 -17.83
CA THR A 166 1.21 8.48 -19.05
C THR A 166 1.99 9.77 -19.25
N SER A 167 3.29 9.64 -19.50
CA SER A 167 4.19 10.75 -19.73
C SER A 167 5.13 10.37 -20.86
N ASP A 168 5.42 11.33 -21.73
CA ASP A 168 6.46 11.18 -22.76
C ASP A 168 7.86 11.10 -22.13
N ASP A 169 8.03 11.70 -20.95
CA ASP A 169 9.22 11.51 -20.13
C ASP A 169 9.07 10.28 -19.23
N VAL A 170 9.89 9.26 -19.50
CA VAL A 170 9.92 7.99 -18.77
C VAL A 170 10.26 8.12 -17.28
N LEU A 171 10.94 9.21 -16.88
CA LEU A 171 11.29 9.45 -15.48
C LEU A 171 10.28 10.32 -14.72
N ALA A 172 9.49 11.13 -15.43
CA ALA A 172 8.53 12.01 -14.79
C ALA A 172 7.51 11.19 -13.99
N VAL A 173 7.16 11.70 -12.81
CA VAL A 173 6.17 11.08 -11.94
C VAL A 173 5.37 12.14 -11.20
N ALA A 174 4.05 12.02 -11.27
CA ALA A 174 3.09 12.82 -10.53
C ALA A 174 2.54 12.01 -9.35
N VAL A 175 2.50 12.62 -8.18
CA VAL A 175 2.07 12.00 -6.92
C VAL A 175 1.26 13.00 -6.11
N GLU A 176 0.44 12.50 -5.18
CA GLU A 176 -0.18 13.40 -4.21
C GLU A 176 0.87 14.01 -3.26
N PRO A 177 0.63 15.20 -2.67
CA PRO A 177 1.52 15.77 -1.66
C PRO A 177 1.56 14.95 -0.37
N TYR A 178 0.45 14.34 0.01
CA TYR A 178 0.37 13.52 1.22
C TYR A 178 1.22 12.25 1.08
N TYR A 179 1.91 11.89 2.13
CA TYR A 179 2.54 10.58 2.25
C TYR A 179 2.59 10.15 3.72
N GLU A 180 2.72 8.85 3.93
CA GLU A 180 3.01 8.26 5.24
C GLU A 180 3.94 7.06 5.07
N TRP A 181 5.08 7.08 5.76
CA TRP A 181 6.03 5.98 5.81
C TRP A 181 6.33 5.65 7.27
N VAL A 182 5.77 4.55 7.76
CA VAL A 182 5.93 4.10 9.15
C VAL A 182 6.80 2.85 9.17
N VAL A 183 7.79 2.80 10.05
CA VAL A 183 8.74 1.68 10.15
C VAL A 183 8.81 1.16 11.58
N GLU A 184 8.81 -0.16 11.74
CA GLU A 184 8.98 -0.83 13.02
C GLU A 184 10.40 -0.64 13.57
N LYS A 185 10.52 0.11 14.67
CA LYS A 185 11.80 0.48 15.29
C LYS A 185 12.51 -0.69 15.98
N PRO A 186 11.84 -1.59 16.73
CA PRO A 186 12.52 -2.67 17.46
C PRO A 186 13.31 -3.64 16.59
N ALA A 187 12.96 -3.76 15.31
CA ALA A 187 13.65 -4.65 14.36
C ALA A 187 14.95 -4.05 13.79
N ILE A 188 15.19 -2.75 13.97
CA ILE A 188 16.35 -2.03 13.41
C ILE A 188 17.63 -2.45 14.14
N LYS A 189 18.71 -2.62 13.38
CA LYS A 189 20.06 -2.82 13.91
C LYS A 189 20.94 -1.61 13.65
N GLY A 190 21.78 -1.28 14.62
CA GLY A 190 22.68 -0.13 14.55
C GLY A 190 21.93 1.20 14.69
N ALA A 191 22.39 2.22 13.97
CA ALA A 191 21.71 3.51 13.95
C ALA A 191 20.37 3.41 13.21
N VAL A 192 19.35 4.08 13.75
CA VAL A 192 18.09 4.29 13.04
C VAL A 192 18.38 5.08 11.76
N PRO A 193 17.97 4.61 10.57
CA PRO A 193 18.22 5.35 9.33
C PRO A 193 17.68 6.79 9.43
N ALA A 194 18.51 7.77 9.07
CA ALA A 194 18.13 9.17 9.15
C ALA A 194 17.41 9.60 7.87
N VAL A 195 16.17 9.15 7.71
CA VAL A 195 15.32 9.50 6.56
C VAL A 195 14.18 10.41 7.03
N GLU A 196 14.17 11.64 6.54
CA GLU A 196 13.08 12.59 6.70
C GLU A 196 11.78 12.00 6.12
N GLY A 197 10.69 12.16 6.84
CA GLY A 197 9.38 11.61 6.47
C GLY A 197 9.10 10.19 6.99
N ILE A 198 10.08 9.48 7.58
CA ILE A 198 9.81 8.22 8.27
C ILE A 198 9.35 8.46 9.71
N THR A 199 8.24 7.84 10.08
CA THR A 199 7.82 7.70 11.48
C THR A 199 8.23 6.34 12.01
N TYR A 200 9.14 6.31 12.99
CA TYR A 200 9.57 5.08 13.64
C TYR A 200 8.69 4.78 14.86
N VAL A 201 8.12 3.58 14.91
CA VAL A 201 7.14 3.18 15.94
C VAL A 201 7.52 1.86 16.58
N ASP A 202 7.08 1.64 17.81
CA ASP A 202 7.31 0.38 18.51
C ASP A 202 6.34 -0.73 18.08
N ASP A 203 5.14 -0.36 17.63
CA ASP A 203 4.13 -1.27 17.09
C ASP A 203 3.57 -0.74 15.76
N LEU A 204 3.85 -1.48 14.68
CA LEU A 204 3.40 -1.14 13.34
C LEU A 204 1.95 -1.58 13.07
N SER A 205 1.44 -2.57 13.81
CA SER A 205 0.14 -3.20 13.54
C SER A 205 -1.02 -2.18 13.61
N ALA A 206 -0.98 -1.28 14.59
CA ALA A 206 -1.92 -0.18 14.75
C ALA A 206 -1.99 0.73 13.51
N PHE A 207 -0.84 1.05 12.90
CA PHE A 207 -0.77 1.91 11.72
C PHE A 207 -1.22 1.20 10.45
N ILE A 208 -0.88 -0.09 10.31
CA ILE A 208 -1.36 -0.93 9.20
C ILE A 208 -2.89 -1.00 9.24
N GLU A 209 -3.47 -1.28 10.40
CA GLU A 209 -4.91 -1.41 10.54
C GLU A 209 -5.60 -0.05 10.35
N ARG A 210 -5.07 1.03 10.94
CA ARG A 210 -5.58 2.40 10.71
C ARG A 210 -5.63 2.75 9.22
N LYS A 211 -4.55 2.47 8.47
CA LYS A 211 -4.51 2.71 7.02
C LYS A 211 -5.51 1.82 6.28
N LEU A 212 -5.57 0.54 6.61
CA LEU A 212 -6.51 -0.40 6.00
C LEU A 212 -7.98 0.02 6.23
N PHE A 213 -8.32 0.46 7.44
CA PHE A 213 -9.69 0.77 7.86
C PHE A 213 -10.11 2.21 7.53
N THR A 214 -9.15 3.09 7.24
CA THR A 214 -9.46 4.47 6.85
C THR A 214 -9.24 4.70 5.36
N VAL A 215 -8.02 4.50 4.88
CA VAL A 215 -7.67 4.79 3.48
C VAL A 215 -8.26 3.74 2.55
N ASN A 216 -8.01 2.46 2.81
CA ASN A 216 -8.46 1.41 1.90
C ASN A 216 -9.99 1.24 1.94
N THR A 217 -10.61 1.25 3.12
CA THR A 217 -12.08 1.26 3.26
C THR A 217 -12.69 2.52 2.66
N GLY A 218 -12.15 3.69 3.01
CA GLY A 218 -12.64 4.96 2.50
C GLY A 218 -12.62 5.02 0.98
N HIS A 219 -11.56 4.52 0.33
CA HIS A 219 -11.45 4.52 -1.13
C HIS A 219 -12.43 3.56 -1.81
N THR A 220 -12.87 2.49 -1.12
CA THR A 220 -13.89 1.58 -1.67
C THR A 220 -15.29 2.17 -1.75
N VAL A 221 -15.62 3.15 -0.89
CA VAL A 221 -16.95 3.77 -0.89
C VAL A 221 -17.25 4.50 -2.21
N PRO A 222 -16.47 5.51 -2.65
CA PRO A 222 -16.70 6.17 -3.92
C PRO A 222 -16.42 5.24 -5.11
N ALA A 223 -15.61 4.19 -4.98
CA ALA A 223 -15.38 3.24 -6.05
C ALA A 223 -16.63 2.40 -6.37
N TYR A 224 -17.21 1.73 -5.37
CA TYR A 224 -18.34 0.84 -5.59
C TYR A 224 -19.66 1.61 -5.70
N PHE A 225 -19.89 2.57 -4.81
CA PHE A 225 -21.13 3.36 -4.86
C PHE A 225 -21.11 4.37 -6.01
N GLY A 226 -19.93 4.92 -6.34
CA GLY A 226 -19.76 5.74 -7.53
C GLY A 226 -20.04 4.96 -8.81
N ARG A 227 -19.54 3.72 -8.92
CA ARG A 227 -19.88 2.84 -10.05
C ARG A 227 -21.37 2.53 -10.10
N TYR A 228 -21.99 2.22 -8.97
CA TYR A 228 -23.44 1.97 -8.88
C TYR A 228 -24.26 3.17 -9.37
N LYS A 229 -23.82 4.40 -9.06
CA LYS A 229 -24.43 5.66 -9.56
C LYS A 229 -24.00 6.08 -10.97
N GLY A 230 -23.09 5.35 -11.61
CA GLY A 230 -22.62 5.62 -12.98
C GLY A 230 -21.46 6.61 -13.12
N PHE A 231 -20.84 7.03 -12.01
CA PHE A 231 -19.62 7.86 -12.05
C PHE A 231 -18.42 7.09 -12.60
N GLN A 232 -17.49 7.82 -13.23
CA GLN A 232 -16.30 7.23 -13.86
C GLN A 232 -15.05 7.36 -13.00
N THR A 233 -14.95 8.43 -12.21
CA THR A 233 -13.78 8.72 -11.38
C THR A 233 -14.14 8.90 -9.90
N ILE A 234 -13.15 8.71 -9.04
CA ILE A 234 -13.29 8.91 -7.59
C ILE A 234 -13.65 10.35 -7.28
N TYR A 235 -13.00 11.33 -7.94
CA TYR A 235 -13.32 12.74 -7.75
C TYR A 235 -14.79 13.06 -8.08
N ASP A 236 -15.30 12.56 -9.21
CA ASP A 236 -16.70 12.78 -9.61
C ASP A 236 -17.68 12.17 -8.61
N ALA A 237 -17.38 10.94 -8.15
CA ALA A 237 -18.18 10.26 -7.14
C ALA A 237 -18.16 11.02 -5.80
N MET A 238 -17.03 11.64 -5.44
CA MET A 238 -16.88 12.44 -4.23
C MET A 238 -17.58 13.80 -4.30
N GLN A 239 -18.14 14.21 -5.45
CA GLN A 239 -19.01 15.39 -5.55
C GLN A 239 -20.49 15.08 -5.22
N ASP A 240 -20.85 13.80 -5.06
CA ASP A 240 -22.20 13.36 -4.71
C ASP A 240 -22.38 13.30 -3.18
N GLU A 241 -23.36 14.04 -2.67
CA GLU A 241 -23.61 14.18 -1.23
C GLU A 241 -23.93 12.83 -0.55
N GLU A 242 -24.63 11.91 -1.22
CA GLU A 242 -24.96 10.58 -0.65
C GLU A 242 -23.70 9.71 -0.54
N ILE A 243 -22.77 9.83 -1.48
CA ILE A 243 -21.47 9.13 -1.42
C ILE A 243 -20.60 9.71 -0.30
N GLU A 244 -20.54 11.03 -0.17
CA GLU A 244 -19.78 11.67 0.91
C GLU A 244 -20.35 11.31 2.30
N GLU A 245 -21.68 11.32 2.46
CA GLU A 245 -22.33 10.92 3.71
C GLU A 245 -22.05 9.45 4.03
N LEU A 246 -22.20 8.56 3.05
CA LEU A 246 -21.88 7.13 3.22
C LEU A 246 -20.41 6.93 3.62
N LEU A 247 -19.49 7.68 3.01
CA LEU A 247 -18.07 7.63 3.32
C LEU A 247 -17.81 8.05 4.77
N ARG A 248 -18.36 9.19 5.20
CA ARG A 248 -18.21 9.69 6.57
C ARG A 248 -18.78 8.70 7.58
N GLY A 249 -19.94 8.10 7.29
CA GLY A 249 -20.53 7.08 8.14
C GLY A 249 -19.67 5.81 8.24
N ALA A 250 -19.15 5.32 7.10
CA ALA A 250 -18.27 4.15 7.08
C ALA A 250 -16.95 4.41 7.82
N LEU A 251 -16.35 5.59 7.65
CA LEU A 251 -15.14 5.99 8.38
C LEU A 251 -15.38 6.27 9.86
N GLY A 252 -16.59 6.70 10.24
CA GLY A 252 -16.99 6.80 11.64
C GLY A 252 -17.10 5.42 12.31
N GLU A 253 -17.67 4.45 11.61
CA GLU A 253 -17.75 3.05 12.08
C GLU A 253 -16.35 2.43 12.22
N THR A 254 -15.51 2.55 11.20
CA THR A 254 -14.14 2.02 11.26
C THR A 254 -13.26 2.77 12.26
N GLY A 255 -13.46 4.08 12.39
CA GLY A 255 -12.71 4.91 13.33
C GLY A 255 -12.98 4.55 14.79
N GLU A 256 -14.22 4.18 15.13
CA GLU A 256 -14.53 3.68 16.46
C GLU A 256 -13.79 2.37 16.78
N VAL A 257 -13.65 1.48 15.79
CA VAL A 257 -12.86 0.25 15.93
C VAL A 257 -11.39 0.57 16.19
N ILE A 258 -10.81 1.48 15.39
CA ILE A 258 -9.40 1.86 15.54
C ILE A 258 -9.12 2.50 16.91
N ILE A 259 -10.01 3.36 17.38
CA ILE A 259 -9.85 4.02 18.69
C ILE A 259 -9.91 3.00 19.83
N GLN A 260 -10.85 2.04 19.80
CA GLN A 260 -11.01 1.07 20.88
C GLN A 260 -9.93 -0.02 20.89
N GLU A 261 -9.52 -0.52 19.73
CA GLU A 261 -8.50 -1.59 19.63
C GLU A 261 -7.09 -1.07 19.89
N HIS A 262 -6.76 0.12 19.36
CA HIS A 262 -5.39 0.62 19.31
C HIS A 262 -5.14 1.85 20.19
N GLY A 263 -6.19 2.42 20.78
CA GLY A 263 -6.06 3.55 21.71
C GLY A 263 -5.62 4.86 21.07
N PHE A 264 -5.85 5.04 19.75
CA PHE A 264 -5.61 6.34 19.09
C PHE A 264 -6.48 7.44 19.72
N ASP A 265 -5.92 8.65 19.83
CA ASP A 265 -6.70 9.80 20.24
C ASP A 265 -7.85 10.07 19.23
N ARG A 266 -9.04 10.33 19.76
CA ARG A 266 -10.24 10.51 18.93
C ARG A 266 -10.14 11.75 18.04
N ALA A 267 -9.63 12.86 18.55
CA ALA A 267 -9.51 14.09 17.77
C ALA A 267 -8.43 13.97 16.69
N GLU A 268 -7.30 13.32 17.02
CA GLU A 268 -6.25 13.03 16.04
C GLU A 268 -6.75 12.08 14.94
N HIS A 269 -7.50 11.03 15.31
CA HIS A 269 -8.04 10.10 14.34
C HIS A 269 -9.14 10.73 13.46
N GLU A 270 -9.99 11.59 14.02
CA GLU A 270 -10.94 12.36 13.24
C GLU A 270 -10.24 13.32 12.26
N ALA A 271 -9.18 14.01 12.70
CA ALA A 271 -8.37 14.85 11.80
C ALA A 271 -7.71 14.02 10.69
N TYR A 272 -7.30 12.79 10.98
CA TYR A 272 -6.82 11.84 9.97
C TYR A 272 -7.93 11.48 8.97
N ILE A 273 -9.13 11.12 9.42
CA ILE A 273 -10.30 10.85 8.56
C ILE A 273 -10.57 12.04 7.63
N GLN A 274 -10.63 13.27 8.15
CA GLN A 274 -10.87 14.47 7.33
C GLN A 274 -9.77 14.67 6.28
N LYS A 275 -8.51 14.40 6.66
CA LYS A 275 -7.39 14.42 5.70
C LYS A 275 -7.58 13.38 4.60
N ILE A 276 -8.01 12.16 4.94
CA ILE A 276 -8.27 11.10 3.96
C ILE A 276 -9.41 11.47 3.00
N ILE A 277 -10.51 12.02 3.51
CA ILE A 277 -11.62 12.49 2.67
C ILE A 277 -11.14 13.58 1.71
N GLY A 278 -10.36 14.56 2.20
CA GLY A 278 -9.77 15.60 1.36
C GLY A 278 -8.86 15.07 0.25
N ARG A 279 -8.15 13.96 0.48
CA ARG A 279 -7.35 13.29 -0.57
C ARG A 279 -8.22 12.76 -1.71
N PHE A 280 -9.38 12.18 -1.40
CA PHE A 280 -10.30 11.67 -2.43
C PHE A 280 -11.01 12.79 -3.21
N GLN A 281 -11.12 13.98 -2.61
CA GLN A 281 -11.69 15.18 -3.24
C GLN A 281 -10.68 15.96 -4.09
N ASN A 282 -9.44 15.48 -4.24
CA ASN A 282 -8.44 16.17 -5.03
C ASN A 282 -8.58 15.84 -6.54
N PRO A 283 -8.95 16.81 -7.40
CA PRO A 283 -9.17 16.56 -8.84
C PRO A 283 -7.89 16.16 -9.58
N ASN A 284 -6.72 16.51 -9.04
CA ASN A 284 -5.43 16.32 -9.69
C ASN A 284 -4.86 14.89 -9.52
N ILE A 285 -5.46 14.07 -8.66
CA ILE A 285 -5.05 12.67 -8.40
C ILE A 285 -6.23 11.70 -8.54
N SER A 286 -7.27 12.12 -9.25
CA SER A 286 -8.48 11.32 -9.42
C SER A 286 -8.20 10.04 -10.20
N ASP A 287 -8.77 8.95 -9.72
CA ASP A 287 -8.60 7.62 -10.28
C ASP A 287 -9.93 7.09 -10.83
N HIS A 288 -9.88 6.11 -11.73
CA HIS A 288 -11.08 5.44 -12.21
C HIS A 288 -11.71 4.57 -11.13
N VAL A 289 -13.02 4.69 -10.94
CA VAL A 289 -13.76 3.85 -9.97
C VAL A 289 -13.60 2.37 -10.27
N THR A 290 -13.44 2.00 -11.55
CA THR A 290 -13.22 0.61 -11.97
C THR A 290 -11.84 0.10 -11.62
N ARG A 291 -10.80 0.97 -11.62
CA ARG A 291 -9.44 0.61 -11.18
C ARG A 291 -9.40 0.41 -9.68
N VAL A 292 -9.94 1.37 -8.93
CA VAL A 292 -10.03 1.28 -7.48
C VAL A 292 -10.92 0.12 -7.06
N GLY A 293 -12.00 -0.17 -7.81
CA GLY A 293 -12.96 -1.24 -7.60
C GLY A 293 -12.46 -2.65 -7.92
N ARG A 294 -11.28 -2.83 -8.54
CA ARG A 294 -10.76 -4.16 -8.91
C ARG A 294 -10.57 -5.11 -7.72
N GLY A 295 -10.73 -6.40 -7.97
CA GLY A 295 -10.54 -7.47 -6.98
C GLY A 295 -11.56 -7.45 -5.84
N PRO A 296 -12.87 -7.51 -6.14
CA PRO A 296 -13.91 -7.48 -5.11
C PRO A 296 -13.91 -8.70 -4.20
N LEU A 297 -13.52 -9.90 -4.67
CA LEU A 297 -13.48 -11.11 -3.82
C LEU A 297 -12.44 -10.94 -2.71
N ARG A 298 -11.24 -10.48 -3.06
CA ARG A 298 -10.21 -10.17 -2.06
C ARG A 298 -10.68 -9.13 -1.03
N LYS A 299 -11.36 -8.07 -1.46
CA LYS A 299 -11.84 -6.99 -0.56
C LYS A 299 -13.01 -7.39 0.33
N LEU A 300 -13.78 -8.39 -0.09
CA LEU A 300 -14.80 -9.06 0.72
C LEU A 300 -14.20 -10.13 1.63
N GLY A 301 -12.89 -10.39 1.57
CA GLY A 301 -12.24 -11.35 2.46
C GLY A 301 -12.37 -10.97 3.93
N LYS A 302 -12.46 -12.00 4.79
CA LYS A 302 -12.69 -11.88 6.24
C LYS A 302 -11.80 -10.87 6.95
N ASN A 303 -10.52 -10.81 6.55
CA ASN A 303 -9.49 -9.99 7.19
C ASN A 303 -9.16 -8.69 6.43
N ASP A 304 -9.86 -8.38 5.33
CA ASP A 304 -9.63 -7.18 4.52
C ASP A 304 -10.53 -6.01 5.01
N ARG A 305 -10.53 -4.92 4.25
CA ARG A 305 -11.01 -3.58 4.57
C ARG A 305 -12.52 -3.42 4.81
N LEU A 306 -13.33 -4.46 4.66
CA LEU A 306 -14.80 -4.36 4.78
C LEU A 306 -15.35 -5.27 5.86
N ILE A 307 -15.14 -6.58 5.74
CA ILE A 307 -15.71 -7.57 6.66
C ILE A 307 -15.08 -7.50 8.05
N ARG A 308 -13.76 -7.35 8.12
CA ARG A 308 -13.05 -7.24 9.40
C ARG A 308 -13.54 -6.05 10.23
N PRO A 309 -13.54 -4.79 9.73
CA PRO A 309 -14.01 -3.68 10.53
C PRO A 309 -15.50 -3.76 10.85
N ALA A 310 -16.35 -4.28 9.95
CA ALA A 310 -17.77 -4.45 10.25
C ALA A 310 -18.00 -5.44 11.41
N SER A 311 -17.24 -6.54 11.42
CA SER A 311 -17.28 -7.55 12.48
C SER A 311 -16.81 -6.99 13.81
N LEU A 312 -15.68 -6.26 13.81
CA LEU A 312 -15.13 -5.64 15.00
C LEU A 312 -16.04 -4.54 15.55
N TYR A 313 -16.62 -3.70 14.68
CA TYR A 313 -17.55 -2.65 15.10
C TYR A 313 -18.77 -3.24 15.83
N TRP A 314 -19.35 -4.31 15.29
CA TRP A 314 -20.43 -5.04 15.97
C TRP A 314 -19.98 -5.58 17.33
N GLN A 315 -18.83 -6.24 17.39
CA GLN A 315 -18.30 -6.87 18.62
C GLN A 315 -17.99 -5.85 19.72
N LEU A 316 -17.39 -4.72 19.35
CA LEU A 316 -16.94 -3.69 20.28
C LEU A 316 -18.07 -2.76 20.75
N THR A 317 -19.01 -2.45 19.86
CA THR A 317 -20.05 -1.44 20.15
C THR A 317 -21.45 -2.01 20.39
N GLY A 318 -21.71 -3.25 19.95
CA GLY A 318 -23.04 -3.85 19.93
C GLY A 318 -24.02 -3.21 18.93
N LYS A 319 -23.54 -2.33 18.04
CA LYS A 319 -24.36 -1.64 17.03
C LYS A 319 -24.20 -2.27 15.66
N GLU A 320 -25.26 -2.20 14.86
CA GLU A 320 -25.21 -2.60 13.44
C GLU A 320 -24.25 -1.69 12.64
N PRO A 321 -23.30 -2.25 11.87
CA PRO A 321 -22.41 -1.48 10.99
C PRO A 321 -23.14 -1.11 9.69
N ILE A 322 -24.09 -0.17 9.77
CA ILE A 322 -25.03 0.16 8.70
C ILE A 322 -24.31 0.66 7.44
N HIS A 323 -23.31 1.52 7.58
CA HIS A 323 -22.62 2.13 6.45
C HIS A 323 -21.68 1.12 5.79
N LEU A 324 -20.88 0.40 6.56
CA LEU A 324 -20.04 -0.69 6.05
C LEU A 324 -20.89 -1.77 5.37
N ALA A 325 -22.04 -2.16 5.95
CA ALA A 325 -22.95 -3.11 5.32
C ALA A 325 -23.50 -2.62 3.98
N THR A 326 -23.75 -1.31 3.85
CA THR A 326 -24.19 -0.68 2.60
C THR A 326 -23.08 -0.71 1.54
N VAL A 327 -21.84 -0.45 1.93
CA VAL A 327 -20.68 -0.57 1.04
C VAL A 327 -20.47 -2.02 0.59
N ILE A 328 -20.56 -2.99 1.52
CA ILE A 328 -20.47 -4.42 1.21
C ILE A 328 -21.57 -4.84 0.22
N ALA A 329 -22.80 -4.36 0.41
CA ALA A 329 -23.89 -4.62 -0.52
C ALA A 329 -23.60 -4.05 -1.92
N ALA A 330 -23.02 -2.85 -2.02
CA ALA A 330 -22.60 -2.30 -3.31
C ALA A 330 -21.49 -3.14 -3.97
N VAL A 331 -20.57 -3.74 -3.18
CA VAL A 331 -19.56 -4.67 -3.71
C VAL A 331 -20.21 -5.95 -4.26
N LEU A 332 -21.19 -6.51 -3.56
CA LEU A 332 -21.93 -7.70 -4.02
C LEU A 332 -22.68 -7.42 -5.34
N LEU A 333 -23.14 -6.20 -5.55
CA LEU A 333 -23.83 -5.76 -6.77
C LEU A 333 -22.87 -5.30 -7.89
N TYR A 334 -21.56 -5.29 -7.64
CA TYR A 334 -20.58 -4.74 -8.56
C TYR A 334 -20.38 -5.63 -9.80
N VAL A 335 -20.50 -5.04 -10.97
CA VAL A 335 -20.28 -5.69 -12.27
C VAL A 335 -19.15 -4.98 -13.01
N ASN A 336 -18.16 -5.75 -13.45
CA ASN A 336 -17.11 -5.28 -14.35
C ASN A 336 -16.58 -6.45 -15.20
N ASP A 337 -16.82 -6.40 -16.51
CA ASP A 337 -16.41 -7.46 -17.44
C ASP A 337 -14.90 -7.52 -17.69
N GLU A 338 -14.14 -6.52 -17.26
CA GLU A 338 -12.69 -6.50 -17.39
C GLU A 338 -11.98 -7.05 -16.14
N ASP A 339 -12.71 -7.31 -15.06
CA ASP A 339 -12.18 -7.83 -13.80
C ASP A 339 -12.58 -9.30 -13.59
N PRO A 340 -11.64 -10.25 -13.65
CA PRO A 340 -11.92 -11.67 -13.41
C PRO A 340 -12.58 -11.96 -12.06
N GLU A 341 -12.20 -11.26 -10.99
CA GLU A 341 -12.82 -11.46 -9.67
C GLU A 341 -14.25 -10.92 -9.63
N ALA A 342 -14.55 -9.84 -10.35
CA ALA A 342 -15.91 -9.31 -10.45
C ALA A 342 -16.82 -10.27 -11.24
N LYS A 343 -16.33 -10.86 -12.33
CA LYS A 343 -17.06 -11.93 -13.06
C LYS A 343 -17.33 -13.12 -12.16
N GLN A 344 -16.30 -13.62 -11.50
CA GLN A 344 -16.43 -14.76 -10.58
C GLN A 344 -17.43 -14.46 -9.46
N LEU A 345 -17.43 -13.25 -8.89
CA LEU A 345 -18.42 -12.84 -7.90
C LEU A 345 -19.85 -12.93 -8.44
N GLN A 346 -20.11 -12.42 -9.63
CA GLN A 346 -21.44 -12.47 -10.24
C GLN A 346 -21.86 -13.90 -10.63
N GLU A 347 -20.93 -14.75 -11.08
CA GLU A 347 -21.17 -16.17 -11.34
C GLU A 347 -21.56 -16.92 -10.06
N MET A 348 -20.88 -16.66 -8.94
CA MET A 348 -21.24 -17.21 -7.64
C MET A 348 -22.65 -16.77 -7.24
N ILE A 349 -22.95 -15.46 -7.29
CA ILE A 349 -24.28 -14.94 -6.93
C ILE A 349 -25.38 -15.56 -7.79
N ALA A 350 -25.15 -15.74 -9.10
CA ALA A 350 -26.10 -16.38 -10.00
C ALA A 350 -26.33 -17.87 -9.67
N ALA A 351 -25.29 -18.58 -9.23
CA ALA A 351 -25.36 -20.01 -8.95
C ALA A 351 -25.97 -20.36 -7.59
N GLU A 352 -25.71 -19.56 -6.55
CA GLU A 352 -26.03 -19.92 -5.16
C GLU A 352 -26.72 -18.81 -4.36
N GLY A 353 -26.86 -17.60 -4.92
CA GLY A 353 -27.49 -16.45 -4.29
C GLY A 353 -26.55 -15.66 -3.37
N PHE A 354 -26.95 -14.42 -3.05
CA PHE A 354 -26.14 -13.46 -2.27
C PHE A 354 -25.67 -14.00 -0.92
N GLU A 355 -26.54 -14.70 -0.18
CA GLU A 355 -26.24 -15.19 1.16
C GLU A 355 -25.08 -16.20 1.16
N LYS A 356 -25.18 -17.24 0.32
CA LYS A 356 -24.16 -18.30 0.25
C LYS A 356 -22.84 -17.76 -0.30
N THR A 357 -22.90 -16.86 -1.28
CA THR A 357 -21.70 -16.21 -1.80
C THR A 357 -21.02 -15.37 -0.73
N LEU A 358 -21.78 -14.56 0.02
CA LEU A 358 -21.24 -13.76 1.12
C LEU A 358 -20.58 -14.66 2.19
N GLN A 359 -21.26 -15.73 2.62
CA GLN A 359 -20.70 -16.69 3.59
C GLN A 359 -19.35 -17.26 3.12
N LYS A 360 -19.25 -17.67 1.86
CA LYS A 360 -18.02 -18.26 1.30
C LYS A 360 -16.88 -17.26 1.15
N VAL A 361 -17.16 -16.10 0.57
CA VAL A 361 -16.12 -15.10 0.26
C VAL A 361 -15.62 -14.40 1.52
N ALA A 362 -16.54 -14.09 2.44
CA ALA A 362 -16.23 -13.44 3.71
C ALA A 362 -15.87 -14.42 4.84
N GLU A 363 -15.91 -15.74 4.58
CA GLU A 363 -15.69 -16.80 5.55
C GLU A 363 -16.51 -16.60 6.85
N LEU A 364 -17.80 -16.26 6.67
CA LEU A 364 -18.76 -16.05 7.75
C LEU A 364 -19.58 -17.30 7.99
N GLU A 365 -19.74 -17.67 9.26
CA GLU A 365 -20.66 -18.73 9.68
C GLU A 365 -22.12 -18.37 9.35
N ALA A 366 -22.96 -19.38 9.16
CA ALA A 366 -24.34 -19.19 8.70
C ALA A 366 -25.21 -18.35 9.65
N ASP A 367 -24.91 -18.36 10.95
CA ASP A 367 -25.60 -17.59 11.99
C ASP A 367 -24.96 -16.23 12.27
N ASN A 368 -23.98 -15.80 11.47
CA ASN A 368 -23.30 -14.53 11.66
C ASN A 368 -24.29 -13.35 11.50
N PRO A 369 -24.36 -12.42 12.48
CA PRO A 369 -25.35 -11.34 12.49
C PRO A 369 -25.15 -10.32 11.36
N LEU A 370 -23.96 -10.23 10.75
CA LEU A 370 -23.72 -9.33 9.62
C LEU A 370 -24.48 -9.75 8.37
N ILE A 371 -24.72 -11.05 8.17
CA ILE A 371 -25.36 -11.59 6.96
C ILE A 371 -26.74 -10.94 6.74
N PRO A 372 -27.71 -11.02 7.68
CA PRO A 372 -29.02 -10.41 7.47
C PRO A 372 -28.95 -8.87 7.33
N ILE A 373 -28.01 -8.20 8.01
CA ILE A 373 -27.82 -6.74 7.90
C ILE A 373 -27.39 -6.38 6.47
N ILE A 374 -26.41 -7.10 5.91
CA ILE A 374 -25.89 -6.87 4.56
C ILE A 374 -26.95 -7.21 3.51
N LEU A 375 -27.65 -8.34 3.63
CA LEU A 375 -28.69 -8.73 2.67
C LEU A 375 -29.85 -7.74 2.61
N LYS A 376 -30.23 -7.16 3.76
CA LYS A 376 -31.21 -6.06 3.78
C LYS A 376 -30.75 -4.88 2.93
N ARG A 377 -29.46 -4.51 3.00
CA ARG A 377 -28.90 -3.42 2.17
C ARG A 377 -28.84 -3.78 0.69
N VAL A 378 -28.56 -5.04 0.35
CA VAL A 378 -28.64 -5.52 -1.04
C VAL A 378 -30.06 -5.34 -1.59
N ASP A 379 -31.09 -5.72 -0.84
CA ASP A 379 -32.49 -5.56 -1.26
C ASP A 379 -32.89 -4.09 -1.42
N GLU A 380 -32.43 -3.21 -0.54
CA GLU A 380 -32.68 -1.77 -0.63
C GLU A 380 -32.03 -1.15 -1.88
N LEU A 381 -30.78 -1.51 -2.19
CA LEU A 381 -30.07 -1.00 -3.37
C LEU A 381 -30.63 -1.54 -4.68
N ARG A 382 -31.22 -2.74 -4.70
CA ARG A 382 -31.86 -3.30 -5.91
C ARG A 382 -33.24 -2.69 -6.23
N ARG A 383 -33.84 -1.96 -5.28
CA ARG A 383 -35.17 -1.32 -5.44
C ARG A 383 -35.09 0.13 -5.88
N LYS A 384 -33.95 0.79 -5.66
CA LYS A 384 -33.62 2.10 -6.24
C LYS A 384 -33.17 1.90 -7.68
#